data_AF-A0A6P5ZW69-F1
#
_entry.id   AF-A0A6P5ZW69-F1
#
_cell.length_a   1.000
_cell.length_b   1.000
_cell.length_c   1.000
_cell.angle_alpha   90.00
_cell.angle_beta   90.00
_cell.angle_gamma   90.00
#
_symmetry.space_group_name_H-M   'P 1'
#
loop_
_entity.id
_entity.type
_entity.pdbx_description
1 polymer ?
#
loop_
_entity_poly.entity_id
_entity_poly.type
_entity_poly.pdbx_seq_one_letter_code
_entity_poly.pdbx_strand_id
1 'polypeptide(L)' 'MGIIRTAFSLMAGTLFGVYLAQNYNVPNIGKLANTGFVIAKHIEENYRKPSASTKMDDDGGVSE' A
#
# COMPACT_ATOMS: atom_id res chain seq x y z
N MET A 1 18.84 -24.91 -2.49
CA MET A 1 19.27 -24.21 -1.26
C MET A 1 19.10 -22.70 -1.43
N GLY A 2 17.87 -22.16 -1.44
CA GLY A 2 17.61 -20.74 -1.75
C GLY A 2 16.68 -20.05 -0.76
N ILE A 3 15.58 -20.73 -0.40
CA ILE A 3 14.53 -20.18 0.46
C ILE A 3 15.08 -19.82 1.84
N ILE A 4 15.93 -20.66 2.45
CA ILE A 4 16.52 -20.40 3.78
C ILE A 4 17.46 -19.19 3.75
N ARG A 5 18.24 -19.02 2.67
CA ARG A 5 19.15 -17.87 2.52
C ARG A 5 18.35 -16.57 2.36
N THR A 6 17.33 -16.58 1.50
CA THR A 6 16.47 -15.41 1.29
C THR A 6 15.66 -15.10 2.55
N ALA A 7 15.11 -16.10 3.23
CA ALA A 7 14.39 -15.93 4.49
C ALA A 7 15.29 -15.36 5.59
N PHE A 8 16.54 -15.82 5.69
CA PHE A 8 17.51 -15.26 6.62
C PHE A 8 17.84 -13.80 6.30
N SER A 9 18.07 -13.47 5.02
CA SER A 9 18.29 -12.08 4.60
C SER A 9 17.09 -11.17 4.87
N LEU A 10 15.87 -11.67 4.69
CA LEU A 10 14.65 -10.94 5.05
C LEU A 10 14.52 -10.76 6.56
N MET A 11 14.68 -11.82 7.36
CA MET A 11 14.63 -11.73 8.83
C MET A 11 15.71 -10.81 9.38
N ALA A 12 16.94 -10.92 8.89
CA ALA A 12 18.04 -10.04 9.29
C ALA A 12 17.76 -8.57 8.93
N GLY A 13 17.22 -8.31 7.74
CA GLY A 13 16.79 -6.98 7.32
C GLY A 13 15.65 -6.42 8.18
N THR A 14 14.65 -7.25 8.50
CA THR A 14 13.54 -6.88 9.39
C THR A 14 14.03 -6.57 10.80
N LEU A 15 14.87 -7.43 11.39
CA LEU A 15 15.42 -7.22 12.73
C LEU A 15 16.31 -5.96 12.78
N PHE A 16 17.13 -5.73 11.76
CA PHE A 16 17.92 -4.52 11.64
C PHE A 16 17.05 -3.26 11.52
N GLY A 17 15.98 -3.32 10.72
CA GLY A 17 15.01 -2.23 10.59
C GLY A 17 14.28 -1.93 11.90
N VAL A 18 13.88 -2.96 12.65
CA VAL A 18 13.28 -2.80 13.99
C VAL A 18 14.28 -2.20 14.98
N TYR A 19 15.54 -2.63 14.94
CA TYR A 19 16.60 -2.08 15.78
C TYR A 19 16.83 -0.60 15.50
N LEU A 20 16.88 -0.19 14.23
CA LEU A 20 16.95 1.21 13.82
C LEU A 20 15.73 2.01 14.33
N ALA A 21 14.52 1.47 14.18
CA ALA A 21 13.30 2.14 14.64
C ALA A 21 13.23 2.30 16.16
N GLN A 22 13.92 1.44 16.92
CA GLN A 22 14.03 1.57 18.38
C GLN A 22 15.20 2.47 18.79
N ASN A 23 16.32 2.44 18.06
CA ASN A 23 17.55 3.15 18.41
C ASN A 23 17.54 4.63 17.99
N TYR A 24 16.79 4.98 16.95
CA TYR A 24 16.33 6.35 16.79
C TYR A 24 15.13 6.50 17.70
N ASN A 25 15.23 7.36 18.72
CA ASN A 25 14.13 7.71 19.61
C ASN A 25 13.07 8.48 18.82
N VAL A 26 12.42 7.82 17.85
CA VAL A 26 11.52 8.45 16.86
C VAL A 26 10.26 8.82 17.62
N PRO A 27 10.04 10.10 17.94
CA PRO A 27 8.85 10.48 18.67
C PRO A 27 7.69 10.27 17.70
N ASN A 28 6.83 9.29 18.01
CA ASN A 28 5.56 9.02 17.32
C ASN A 28 5.65 8.53 15.86
N ILE A 29 6.17 7.32 15.62
CA ILE A 29 5.83 6.53 14.42
C ILE A 29 4.30 6.42 14.26
N GLY A 30 3.55 6.40 15.36
CA GLY A 30 2.09 6.42 15.35
C GLY A 30 1.47 7.65 14.66
N LYS A 31 2.13 8.81 14.69
CA LYS A 31 1.68 9.99 13.93
C LYS A 31 1.94 9.81 12.44
N LEU A 32 3.11 9.30 12.06
CA LEU A 32 3.44 9.02 10.66
C LEU A 32 2.50 7.95 10.07
N ALA A 33 2.20 6.91 10.84
CA ALA A 33 1.25 5.88 10.46
C ALA A 33 -0.19 6.43 10.32
N ASN A 34 -0.65 7.27 11.26
CA ASN A 34 -1.97 7.92 11.14
C ASN A 34 -2.04 8.84 9.93
N THR A 35 -1.04 9.68 9.70
CA THR A 35 -0.98 10.56 8.52
C THR A 35 -0.93 9.74 7.23
N GLY A 36 -0.12 8.68 7.19
CA GLY A 36 -0.07 7.75 6.06
C GLY A 36 -1.41 7.07 5.80
N PHE A 37 -2.14 6.67 6.85
CA PHE A 37 -3.49 6.10 6.74
C PHE A 37 -4.49 7.10 6.18
N VAL A 38 -4.48 8.34 6.67
CA VAL A 38 -5.35 9.42 6.16
C VAL A 38 -5.03 9.73 4.70
N ILE A 39 -3.75 9.80 4.33
CA ILE A 39 -3.33 10.00 2.93
C ILE A 39 -3.75 8.80 2.07
N ALA A 40 -3.59 7.58 2.55
CA ALA A 40 -4.01 6.38 1.83
C ALA A 40 -5.52 6.38 1.60
N LYS A 41 -6.34 6.74 2.61
CA LYS A 41 -7.79 6.92 2.42
C LYS A 41 -8.10 8.03 1.45
N HIS A 42 -7.38 9.16 1.49
CA HIS A 42 -7.61 10.25 0.56
C HIS A 42 -7.25 9.87 -0.88
N ILE A 43 -6.21 9.07 -1.07
CA ILE A 43 -5.85 8.50 -2.37
C ILE A 43 -6.89 7.45 -2.80
N GLU A 44 -7.33 6.57 -1.90
CA GLU A 44 -8.39 5.61 -2.17
C GLU A 44 -9.69 6.32 -2.58
N GLU A 45 -10.11 7.35 -1.85
CA GLU A 45 -11.31 8.12 -2.12
C GLU A 45 -11.19 8.94 -3.42
N ASN A 46 -10.05 9.59 -3.68
CA ASN A 46 -9.84 10.35 -4.93
C ASN A 46 -9.64 9.46 -6.15
N TYR A 47 -9.04 8.28 -5.99
CA TYR A 47 -8.69 7.38 -7.10
C TYR A 47 -9.67 6.22 -7.25
N ARG A 48 -10.64 6.08 -6.35
CA ARG A 48 -11.83 5.26 -6.55
C ARG A 48 -12.57 5.84 -7.74
N LYS A 49 -12.37 5.23 -8.91
CA LYS A 49 -13.26 5.40 -10.06
C LYS A 49 -14.70 5.31 -9.50
N PRO A 50 -15.58 6.28 -9.80
CA PRO A 50 -17.01 6.05 -9.60
C PRO A 50 -17.28 4.71 -10.27
N SER A 51 -17.96 3.85 -9.52
CA SER A 51 -18.24 2.47 -9.89
C SER A 51 -18.49 2.35 -11.38
N ALA A 52 -17.96 1.28 -11.94
CA ALA A 52 -18.45 0.66 -13.16
C ALA A 52 -19.94 0.27 -12.99
N SER A 53 -20.78 1.28 -12.91
CA SER A 53 -22.23 1.27 -12.97
C SER A 53 -22.53 2.26 -14.09
N THR A 54 -22.98 1.73 -15.22
CA THR A 54 -23.26 2.45 -16.47
C THR A 54 -22.05 2.69 -17.38
N LYS A 55 -21.32 1.61 -17.71
CA LYS A 55 -20.80 1.40 -19.07
C LYS A 55 -21.51 0.19 -19.69
N MET A 56 -22.84 0.25 -19.70
CA MET A 56 -23.71 -0.71 -20.39
C MET A 56 -24.93 0.03 -20.93
N ASP A 57 -24.79 1.28 -21.33
CA ASP A 57 -25.85 1.97 -22.04
C ASP A 57 -25.18 2.80 -23.15
N ASP A 58 -25.45 2.40 -24.38
CA ASP A 58 -25.35 3.20 -25.60
C ASP A 58 -23.97 3.40 -26.26
N ASP A 59 -23.33 2.31 -26.70
CA ASP A 59 -22.55 2.37 -27.95
C ASP A 59 -23.37 1.68 -29.05
N GLY A 60 -24.31 2.45 -29.60
CA GLY A 60 -25.01 2.12 -30.84
C GLY A 60 -24.05 2.17 -32.03
N GLY A 61 -23.29 1.10 -32.22
CA GLY A 61 -22.33 0.92 -33.32
C GLY A 61 -22.61 -0.36 -34.11
N VAL A 62 -23.51 -0.24 -35.09
CA VAL A 62 -23.58 -0.95 -36.39
C VAL A 62 -23.13 -2.43 -36.45
N SER A 63 -24.11 -3.32 -36.66
CA SER A 63 -23.92 -4.51 -37.50
C SER A 63 -25.25 -4.92 -38.16
N GLU A 64 -25.55 -4.33 -39.33
CA GLU A 64 -26.03 -4.99 -40.56
C GLU A 64 -25.90 -4.03 -41.75
#